data_AF-A0A7Y3VBE4-F1
#
_entry.id   AF-A0A7Y3VBE4-F1
#
_cell.length_a   1.000
_cell.length_b   1.000
_cell.length_c   1.000
_cell.angle_alpha   90.00
_cell.angle_beta   90.00
_cell.angle_gamma   90.00
#
_symmetry.space_group_name_H-M   'P 1'
#
loop_
_entity.id
_entity.type
_entity.pdbx_description
1 polymer ?
#
loop_
_entity_poly.entity_id
_entity_poly.type
_entity_poly.pdbx_seq_one_letter_code
_entity_poly.pdbx_strand_id
1 'polypeptide(L)'
;MNLWQTTLEALALLISFDAELWGIVAVSFSVSLAAVILVLLPAVLLAFLLAYSHFRGKWLLLSLINTLQAVPTVVIGLLLYMLLSRSGPLGDWQLLFTQKSMILGQMLICFPILVSMMHGALQSSDRRSVETAMTLGASVPRIAMTMVWETRFPLCAAIIAGFSRIVTEVGCSMMVGGNIMGLTRNIPTAIAMESQKGAFAQGVALGIVLLCLALILNFLLSSMRGKGYLRT
;
A
#
# COMPACT_ATOMS: atom_id res chain seq x y z
N MET A 1 16.18 26.07 -17.53
CA MET A 1 15.58 25.01 -18.35
C MET A 1 14.13 25.37 -18.63
N ASN A 2 13.72 25.35 -19.90
CA ASN A 2 12.31 25.53 -20.23
C ASN A 2 11.55 24.23 -19.94
N LEU A 3 10.32 24.34 -19.41
CA LEU A 3 9.50 23.18 -19.06
C LEU A 3 9.37 22.18 -20.23
N TRP A 4 9.25 22.70 -21.45
CA TRP A 4 9.20 21.92 -22.68
C TRP A 4 10.45 21.05 -22.90
N GLN A 5 11.65 21.60 -22.68
CA GLN A 5 12.91 20.86 -22.84
C GLN A 5 13.01 19.74 -21.79
N THR A 6 12.71 20.06 -20.53
CA THR A 6 12.69 19.09 -19.43
C THR A 6 11.73 17.93 -19.71
N THR A 7 10.54 18.22 -20.27
CA THR A 7 9.57 17.17 -20.61
C THR A 7 10.03 16.29 -21.76
N LEU A 8 10.71 16.85 -22.77
CA LEU A 8 11.26 16.06 -23.88
C LEU A 8 12.40 15.16 -23.41
N GLU A 9 13.31 15.68 -22.58
CA GLU A 9 14.38 14.88 -21.96
C GLU A 9 13.80 13.75 -21.09
N ALA A 10 12.77 14.04 -20.31
CA ALA A 10 12.08 13.04 -19.50
C ALA A 10 11.48 11.91 -20.35
N LEU A 11 10.83 12.25 -21.47
CA LEU A 11 10.29 11.25 -22.41
C LEU A 11 11.40 10.45 -23.07
N ALA A 12 12.52 11.09 -23.43
CA ALA A 12 13.68 10.40 -23.98
C ALA A 12 14.22 9.34 -23.00
N LEU A 13 14.37 9.68 -21.72
CA LEU A 13 14.80 8.73 -20.67
C LEU A 13 13.88 7.52 -20.52
N LEU A 14 12.56 7.73 -20.64
CA LEU A 14 11.58 6.64 -20.56
C LEU A 14 11.68 5.71 -21.78
N ILE A 15 11.79 6.29 -22.98
CA ILE A 15 11.83 5.54 -24.24
C ILE A 15 13.18 4.84 -24.42
N SER A 16 14.28 5.43 -23.96
CA SER A 16 15.62 4.86 -24.05
C SER A 16 15.86 3.73 -23.04
N PHE A 17 14.89 3.42 -22.19
CA PHE A 17 15.01 2.44 -21.11
C PHE A 17 16.24 2.69 -20.22
N ASP A 18 16.39 3.92 -19.74
CA ASP A 18 17.50 4.27 -18.86
C ASP A 18 17.56 3.34 -17.62
N ALA A 19 18.73 2.71 -17.42
CA ALA A 19 18.90 1.67 -16.42
C ALA A 19 18.74 2.20 -14.98
N GLU A 20 19.15 3.45 -14.72
CA GLU A 20 19.00 4.05 -13.41
C GLU A 20 17.52 4.34 -13.12
N LEU A 21 16.82 5.00 -14.04
CA LEU A 21 15.39 5.29 -13.91
C LEU A 21 14.58 4.02 -13.67
N TRP A 22 14.75 3.00 -14.50
CA TRP A 22 14.01 1.75 -14.36
C TRP A 22 14.41 0.93 -13.13
N GLY A 23 15.66 1.07 -12.67
CA GLY A 23 16.10 0.53 -11.37
C GLY A 23 15.31 1.12 -10.20
N ILE A 24 15.09 2.45 -10.20
CA ILE A 24 14.27 3.15 -9.19
C ILE A 24 12.82 2.67 -9.22
N VAL A 25 12.26 2.52 -10.43
CA VAL A 25 10.91 1.97 -10.62
C VAL A 25 10.83 0.55 -10.06
N ALA A 26 11.79 -0.31 -10.39
CA ALA A 26 11.84 -1.69 -9.92
C ALA A 26 11.89 -1.80 -8.39
N VAL A 27 12.72 -0.99 -7.72
CA VAL A 27 12.77 -0.94 -6.25
C VAL A 27 11.41 -0.52 -5.67
N SER A 28 10.78 0.51 -6.24
CA SER A 28 9.48 1.02 -5.77
C SER A 28 8.38 -0.04 -5.84
N PHE A 29 8.29 -0.76 -6.96
CA PHE A 29 7.30 -1.82 -7.15
C PHE A 29 7.63 -3.07 -6.31
N SER A 30 8.90 -3.48 -6.27
CA SER A 30 9.33 -4.65 -5.48
C SER A 30 8.98 -4.50 -4.01
N VAL A 31 9.35 -3.37 -3.41
CA VAL A 31 9.10 -3.07 -1.99
C VAL A 31 7.60 -2.96 -1.70
N SER A 32 6.86 -2.22 -2.53
CA SER A 32 5.41 -2.01 -2.34
C SER A 32 4.59 -3.28 -2.53
N LEU A 33 4.92 -4.09 -3.54
CA LEU A 33 4.22 -5.34 -3.80
C LEU A 33 4.53 -6.37 -2.71
N ALA A 34 5.79 -6.49 -2.28
CA ALA A 34 6.17 -7.35 -1.17
C ALA A 34 5.43 -6.96 0.13
N ALA A 35 5.36 -5.66 0.44
CA ALA A 35 4.63 -5.17 1.61
C ALA A 35 3.14 -5.54 1.56
N VAL A 36 2.47 -5.35 0.41
CA VAL A 36 1.05 -5.73 0.23
C VAL A 36 0.86 -7.23 0.41
N ILE A 37 1.68 -8.07 -0.23
CA ILE A 37 1.55 -9.53 -0.14
C ILE A 37 1.69 -10.00 1.31
N LEU A 38 2.69 -9.50 2.04
CA LEU A 38 2.95 -9.89 3.41
C LEU A 38 1.87 -9.42 4.38
N VAL A 39 1.31 -8.23 4.16
CA VAL A 39 0.29 -7.65 5.05
C VAL A 39 -1.12 -8.15 4.73
N LEU A 40 -1.35 -8.71 3.53
CA LEU A 40 -2.68 -9.10 3.08
C LEU A 40 -3.32 -10.16 3.97
N LEU A 41 -2.57 -11.23 4.26
CA LEU A 41 -3.06 -12.32 5.09
C LEU A 41 -3.49 -11.85 6.49
N PRO A 42 -2.64 -11.16 7.29
CA PRO A 42 -3.07 -10.69 8.60
C PRO A 42 -4.19 -9.64 8.51
N ALA A 43 -4.22 -8.79 7.48
CA ALA A 43 -5.28 -7.80 7.30
C ALA A 43 -6.65 -8.45 7.02
N VAL A 44 -6.70 -9.45 6.12
CA VAL A 44 -7.94 -10.19 5.80
C VAL A 44 -8.42 -10.97 7.02
N LEU A 45 -7.53 -11.64 7.74
CA LEU A 45 -7.89 -12.39 8.96
C LEU A 45 -8.47 -11.48 10.03
N LEU A 46 -7.84 -10.33 10.29
CA LEU A 46 -8.34 -9.37 11.27
C LEU A 46 -9.65 -8.72 10.82
N ALA A 47 -9.77 -8.33 9.54
CA ALA A 47 -11.00 -7.78 8.99
C ALA A 47 -12.17 -8.76 9.08
N PHE A 48 -11.93 -10.05 8.79
CA PHE A 48 -12.92 -11.11 8.92
C PHE A 48 -13.32 -11.34 10.37
N LEU A 49 -12.36 -11.44 11.28
CA LEU A 49 -12.62 -11.57 12.72
C LEU A 49 -13.48 -10.40 13.22
N LEU A 50 -13.11 -9.18 12.84
CA LEU A 50 -13.85 -7.99 13.20
C LEU A 50 -15.24 -7.98 12.58
N ALA A 51 -15.43 -8.40 11.33
CA ALA A 51 -16.75 -8.36 10.67
C ALA A 51 -17.74 -9.33 11.33
N TYR A 52 -17.33 -10.58 11.59
CA TYR A 52 -18.25 -11.67 11.97
C TYR A 52 -18.24 -12.02 13.46
N SER A 53 -17.27 -11.56 14.25
CA SER A 53 -17.23 -11.85 15.69
C SER A 53 -17.91 -10.78 16.54
N HIS A 54 -18.59 -11.22 17.59
CA HIS A 54 -19.21 -10.36 18.61
C HIS A 54 -18.44 -10.48 19.92
N PHE A 55 -17.61 -9.49 20.25
CA PHE A 55 -16.90 -9.42 21.54
C PHE A 55 -16.91 -8.00 22.11
N ARG A 56 -16.81 -7.91 23.44
CA ARG A 56 -16.74 -6.63 24.17
C ARG A 56 -15.42 -5.92 23.80
N GLY A 57 -15.50 -4.67 23.35
CA GLY A 57 -14.33 -3.87 22.95
C GLY A 57 -14.08 -3.78 21.44
N LYS A 58 -14.88 -4.44 20.58
CA LYS A 58 -14.78 -4.34 19.12
C LYS A 58 -14.78 -2.88 18.60
N TRP A 59 -15.62 -2.01 19.18
CA TRP A 59 -15.67 -0.60 18.81
C TRP A 59 -14.33 0.13 19.08
N LEU A 60 -13.68 -0.15 20.21
CA LEU A 60 -12.40 0.46 20.55
C LEU A 60 -11.32 0.05 19.55
N LEU A 61 -11.28 -1.24 19.18
CA LEU A 61 -10.32 -1.76 18.21
C LEU A 61 -10.55 -1.17 16.81
N LEU A 62 -11.80 -1.06 16.36
CA LEU A 62 -12.15 -0.39 15.10
C LEU A 62 -11.77 1.10 15.13
N SER A 63 -12.04 1.78 16.25
CA SER A 63 -11.63 3.18 16.43
C SER A 63 -10.12 3.33 16.36
N LEU A 64 -9.36 2.44 17.00
CA LEU A 64 -7.90 2.45 16.95
C LEU A 64 -7.38 2.25 15.52
N ILE A 65 -7.92 1.28 14.78
CA ILE A 65 -7.53 1.00 13.38
C ILE A 65 -7.80 2.24 12.51
N ASN A 66 -8.96 2.87 12.66
CA ASN A 66 -9.29 4.09 11.93
C ASN A 66 -8.38 5.27 12.33
N THR A 67 -8.01 5.40 13.61
CA THR A 67 -7.04 6.40 14.06
C THR A 67 -5.67 6.14 13.45
N LEU A 68 -5.21 4.88 13.39
CA LEU A 68 -3.93 4.50 12.78
C LEU A 68 -3.86 4.86 11.29
N GLN A 69 -4.99 4.82 10.57
CA GLN A 69 -5.07 5.25 9.18
C GLN A 69 -4.77 6.75 9.00
N ALA A 70 -5.03 7.57 10.02
CA ALA A 70 -4.79 9.02 9.99
C ALA A 70 -3.39 9.41 10.49
N VAL A 71 -2.59 8.46 10.99
CA VAL A 71 -1.25 8.75 11.52
C VAL A 71 -0.34 9.25 10.39
N PRO A 72 0.34 10.40 10.57
CA PRO A 72 1.31 10.89 9.60
C PRO A 72 2.40 9.85 9.37
N THR A 73 2.68 9.53 8.12
CA THR A 73 3.63 8.47 7.76
C THR A 73 5.07 8.79 8.14
N VAL A 74 5.41 10.08 8.25
CA VAL A 74 6.69 10.54 8.80
C VAL A 74 6.87 10.12 10.26
N VAL A 75 5.80 10.10 11.06
CA VAL A 75 5.85 9.63 12.45
C VAL A 75 6.15 8.12 12.50
N ILE A 76 5.51 7.34 11.62
CA ILE A 76 5.80 5.90 11.48
C ILE A 76 7.27 5.68 11.07
N GLY A 77 7.76 6.48 10.12
CA GLY A 77 9.17 6.47 9.71
C GLY A 77 10.13 6.78 10.84
N LEU A 78 9.85 7.82 11.62
CA LEU A 78 10.67 8.21 12.78
C LEU A 78 10.70 7.12 13.85
N LEU A 79 9.54 6.54 14.17
CA LEU A 79 9.47 5.44 15.15
C LEU A 79 10.29 4.24 14.68
N LEU A 80 10.15 3.82 13.42
CA LEU A 80 10.95 2.73 12.87
C LEU A 80 12.44 3.06 12.84
N TYR A 81 12.82 4.29 12.49
CA TYR A 81 14.20 4.74 12.54
C TYR A 81 14.78 4.62 13.96
N MET A 82 14.05 5.11 14.96
CA MET A 82 14.48 5.03 16.37
C MET A 82 14.58 3.59 16.86
N LEU A 83 13.66 2.71 16.45
CA LEU A 83 13.67 1.29 16.82
C LEU A 83 14.83 0.53 16.18
N LEU A 84 15.09 0.75 14.89
CA LEU A 84 16.07 0.01 14.08
C LEU A 84 17.47 0.66 14.06
N SER A 85 17.61 1.88 14.58
CA SER A 85 18.91 2.52 14.79
C SER A 85 19.78 1.68 15.73
N ARG A 86 21.11 1.81 15.62
CA ARG A 86 22.07 1.07 16.46
C ARG A 86 21.84 1.25 17.96
N SER A 87 21.34 2.42 18.37
CA SER A 87 21.01 2.71 19.78
C SER A 87 19.57 2.32 20.16
N GLY A 88 18.79 1.82 19.21
CA GLY A 88 17.41 1.39 19.39
C GLY A 88 17.30 -0.06 19.86
N PRO A 89 16.14 -0.46 20.39
CA PRO A 89 15.90 -1.80 20.91
C PRO A 89 16.01 -2.91 19.86
N LEU A 90 15.85 -2.60 18.57
CA LEU A 90 15.98 -3.54 17.45
C LEU A 90 17.24 -3.25 16.60
N GLY A 91 18.20 -2.48 17.15
CA GLY A 91 19.41 -2.07 16.44
C GLY A 91 20.31 -3.23 16.02
N ASP A 92 20.31 -4.33 16.77
CA ASP A 92 21.09 -5.54 16.49
C ASP A 92 20.70 -6.23 15.19
N TRP A 93 19.47 -5.99 14.69
CA TRP A 93 19.00 -6.57 13.44
C TRP A 93 19.60 -5.88 12.19
N GLN A 94 20.20 -4.70 12.36
CA GLN A 94 20.85 -3.93 11.29
C GLN A 94 19.99 -3.76 10.02
N LEU A 95 18.67 -3.60 10.20
CA LEU A 95 17.73 -3.47 9.08
C LEU A 95 17.63 -2.05 8.53
N LEU A 96 18.13 -1.04 9.24
CA LEU A 96 18.04 0.34 8.78
C LEU A 96 18.75 0.53 7.44
N PHE A 97 18.16 1.34 6.55
CA PHE A 97 18.61 1.56 5.17
C PHE A 97 18.60 0.33 4.27
N THR A 98 17.71 -0.62 4.56
CA THR A 98 17.47 -1.79 3.71
C THR A 98 16.05 -1.79 3.14
N GLN A 99 15.86 -2.49 2.01
CA GLN A 99 14.52 -2.72 1.46
C GLN A 99 13.59 -3.42 2.47
N LYS A 100 14.11 -4.31 3.32
CA LYS A 100 13.33 -5.01 4.35
C LYS A 100 12.68 -4.03 5.34
N SER A 101 13.43 -3.02 5.78
CA SER A 101 12.90 -2.00 6.67
C SER A 101 11.85 -1.11 5.98
N MET A 102 12.01 -0.83 4.69
CA MET A 102 10.99 -0.14 3.90
C MET A 102 9.71 -0.97 3.76
N ILE A 103 9.84 -2.28 3.53
CA ILE A 103 8.71 -3.22 3.48
C ILE A 103 7.95 -3.17 4.82
N LEU A 104 8.64 -3.24 5.95
CA LEU A 104 8.01 -3.13 7.27
C LEU A 104 7.27 -1.79 7.47
N GLY A 105 7.89 -0.67 7.09
CA GLY A 105 7.25 0.64 7.14
C GLY A 105 5.97 0.72 6.30
N GLN A 106 6.03 0.22 5.06
CA GLN A 106 4.86 0.17 4.20
C GLN A 106 3.79 -0.80 4.70
N MET A 107 4.16 -1.92 5.32
CA MET A 107 3.19 -2.81 5.98
C MET A 107 2.43 -2.08 7.09
N LEU A 108 3.12 -1.31 7.94
CA LEU A 108 2.48 -0.53 9.01
C LEU A 108 1.52 0.53 8.48
N ILE A 109 1.85 1.15 7.34
CA ILE A 109 1.00 2.15 6.68
C ILE A 109 -0.20 1.48 6.00
N CYS A 110 0.03 0.36 5.31
CA CYS A 110 -0.99 -0.33 4.51
C CYS A 110 -2.01 -1.08 5.38
N PHE A 111 -1.55 -1.67 6.49
CA PHE A 111 -2.37 -2.52 7.36
C PHE A 111 -3.70 -1.88 7.81
N PRO A 112 -3.72 -0.68 8.43
CA PRO A 112 -4.98 -0.09 8.89
C PRO A 112 -5.94 0.24 7.75
N ILE A 113 -5.41 0.62 6.58
CA ILE A 113 -6.20 0.91 5.37
C ILE A 113 -6.90 -0.37 4.90
N LEU A 114 -6.15 -1.46 4.75
CA LEU A 114 -6.71 -2.73 4.33
C LEU A 114 -7.75 -3.23 5.32
N VAL A 115 -7.43 -3.24 6.63
CA VAL A 115 -8.35 -3.75 7.65
C VAL A 115 -9.66 -2.95 7.66
N SER A 116 -9.59 -1.61 7.64
CA SER A 116 -10.77 -0.74 7.65
C SER A 116 -11.66 -0.95 6.41
N MET A 117 -11.06 -0.93 5.22
CA MET A 117 -11.80 -1.09 3.96
C MET A 117 -12.36 -2.51 3.79
N MET A 118 -11.58 -3.54 4.13
CA MET A 118 -12.02 -4.94 4.06
C MET A 118 -13.11 -5.24 5.10
N HIS A 119 -13.00 -4.68 6.31
CA HIS A 119 -14.06 -4.78 7.31
C HIS A 119 -15.37 -4.18 6.78
N GLY A 120 -15.31 -2.98 6.19
CA GLY A 120 -16.49 -2.35 5.57
C GLY A 120 -17.10 -3.20 4.45
N ALA A 121 -16.24 -3.77 3.59
CA ALA A 121 -16.67 -4.67 2.51
C ALA A 121 -17.38 -5.93 3.05
N LEU A 122 -16.77 -6.60 4.03
CA LEU A 122 -17.33 -7.81 4.64
C LEU A 122 -18.61 -7.51 5.41
N GLN A 123 -18.69 -6.36 6.10
CA GLN A 123 -19.89 -5.93 6.81
C GLN A 123 -21.06 -5.60 5.86
N SER A 124 -20.76 -5.11 4.66
CA SER A 124 -21.77 -4.84 3.62
C SER A 124 -22.25 -6.09 2.87
N SER A 125 -21.61 -7.24 3.09
CA SER A 125 -22.01 -8.49 2.46
C SER A 125 -23.31 -9.04 3.05
N ASP A 126 -24.08 -9.76 2.23
CA ASP A 126 -25.37 -10.32 2.67
C ASP A 126 -25.14 -11.36 3.77
N ARG A 127 -25.71 -11.11 4.95
CA ARG A 127 -25.65 -12.01 6.10
C ARG A 127 -26.26 -13.39 5.78
N ARG A 128 -27.20 -13.45 4.84
CA ARG A 128 -27.82 -14.70 4.35
C ARG A 128 -26.81 -15.65 3.75
N SER A 129 -25.71 -15.15 3.17
CA SER A 129 -24.65 -16.01 2.62
C SER A 129 -23.97 -16.82 3.72
N VAL A 130 -23.73 -16.22 4.89
CA VAL A 130 -23.18 -16.91 6.06
C VAL A 130 -24.18 -17.91 6.62
N GLU A 131 -25.43 -17.49 6.80
CA GLU A 131 -26.50 -18.35 7.34
C GLU A 131 -26.73 -19.57 6.44
N THR A 132 -26.73 -19.39 5.12
CA THR A 132 -26.87 -20.48 4.13
C THR A 132 -25.66 -21.43 4.17
N ALA A 133 -24.45 -20.90 4.30
CA ALA A 133 -23.26 -21.75 4.41
C ALA A 133 -23.30 -22.58 5.71
N MET A 134 -23.78 -22.01 6.82
CA MET A 134 -23.98 -22.72 8.09
C MET A 134 -25.05 -23.82 7.97
N THR A 135 -26.18 -23.55 7.31
CA THR A 135 -27.26 -24.55 7.14
C THR A 135 -26.84 -25.70 6.24
N LEU A 136 -25.95 -25.47 5.27
CA LEU A 136 -25.32 -26.49 4.44
C LEU A 136 -24.20 -27.28 5.17
N GLY A 137 -23.98 -27.02 6.47
CA GLY A 137 -22.99 -27.74 7.27
C GLY A 137 -21.53 -27.37 6.96
N ALA A 138 -21.28 -26.19 6.38
CA ALA A 138 -19.92 -25.74 6.10
C ALA A 138 -19.15 -25.46 7.40
N SER A 139 -17.88 -25.89 7.46
CA SER A 139 -16.98 -25.55 8.55
C SER A 139 -16.62 -24.05 8.53
N VAL A 140 -16.24 -23.50 9.68
CA VAL A 140 -15.88 -22.07 9.82
C VAL A 140 -14.85 -21.59 8.78
N PRO A 141 -13.76 -22.34 8.47
CA PRO A 141 -12.80 -21.94 7.43
C PRO A 141 -13.41 -21.92 6.03
N ARG A 142 -14.34 -22.85 5.74
CA ARG A 142 -15.04 -22.90 4.45
C ARG A 142 -15.99 -21.70 4.32
N ILE A 143 -16.73 -21.36 5.37
CA ILE A 143 -17.56 -20.14 5.42
C ILE A 143 -16.69 -18.91 5.15
N ALA A 144 -15.55 -18.78 5.83
CA ALA A 144 -14.65 -17.66 5.63
C ALA A 144 -14.15 -17.54 4.18
N MET A 145 -13.75 -18.66 3.59
CA MET A 145 -13.30 -18.69 2.19
C MET A 145 -14.42 -18.33 1.21
N THR A 146 -15.64 -18.80 1.46
CA THR A 146 -16.82 -18.42 0.66
C THR A 146 -17.10 -16.92 0.77
N MET A 147 -17.06 -16.34 1.97
CA MET A 147 -17.31 -14.90 2.12
C MET A 147 -16.21 -14.04 1.48
N VAL A 148 -14.95 -14.45 1.56
CA VAL A 148 -13.85 -13.79 0.84
C VAL A 148 -14.06 -13.88 -0.68
N TRP A 149 -14.56 -15.02 -1.17
CA TRP A 149 -14.87 -15.19 -2.59
C TRP A 149 -16.04 -14.31 -3.06
N GLU A 150 -17.12 -14.26 -2.29
CA GLU A 150 -18.28 -13.39 -2.58
C GLU A 150 -17.90 -11.91 -2.57
N THR A 151 -17.02 -11.51 -1.64
CA THR A 151 -16.54 -10.13 -1.51
C THR A 151 -15.26 -9.84 -2.28
N ARG A 152 -14.85 -10.70 -3.23
CA ARG A 152 -13.57 -10.55 -3.94
C ARG A 152 -13.40 -9.19 -4.62
N PHE A 153 -14.46 -8.63 -5.22
CA PHE A 153 -14.38 -7.35 -5.92
C PHE A 153 -14.11 -6.17 -4.97
N PRO A 154 -14.89 -5.96 -3.89
CA PRO A 154 -14.57 -4.91 -2.93
C PRO A 154 -13.27 -5.18 -2.14
N LEU A 155 -12.89 -6.45 -1.89
CA LEU A 155 -11.59 -6.77 -1.30
C LEU A 155 -10.42 -6.39 -2.23
N CYS A 156 -10.50 -6.70 -3.52
CA CYS A 156 -9.51 -6.24 -4.51
C CYS A 156 -9.45 -4.71 -4.57
N ALA A 157 -10.59 -4.02 -4.44
CA ALA A 157 -10.61 -2.57 -4.39
C ALA A 157 -9.86 -2.02 -3.16
N ALA A 158 -9.98 -2.66 -2.00
CA ALA A 158 -9.19 -2.34 -0.81
C ALA A 158 -7.69 -2.55 -1.05
N ILE A 159 -7.30 -3.66 -1.70
CA ILE A 159 -5.91 -3.96 -2.05
C ILE A 159 -5.32 -2.87 -2.96
N ILE A 160 -6.05 -2.50 -4.02
CA ILE A 160 -5.58 -1.46 -4.96
C ILE A 160 -5.46 -0.11 -4.25
N ALA A 161 -6.41 0.25 -3.38
CA ALA A 161 -6.35 1.48 -2.61
C ALA A 161 -5.14 1.49 -1.64
N GLY A 162 -4.90 0.39 -0.93
CA GLY A 162 -3.74 0.23 -0.04
C GLY A 162 -2.42 0.33 -0.81
N PHE A 163 -2.29 -0.39 -1.94
CA PHE A 163 -1.12 -0.32 -2.80
C PHE A 163 -0.87 1.10 -3.33
N SER A 164 -1.92 1.77 -3.83
CA SER A 164 -1.84 3.16 -4.32
C SER A 164 -1.32 4.12 -3.24
N ARG A 165 -1.70 3.88 -1.97
CA ARG A 165 -1.28 4.73 -0.85
C ARG A 165 0.18 4.54 -0.46
N ILE A 166 0.71 3.31 -0.54
CA ILE A 166 2.10 3.03 -0.12
C ILE A 166 3.12 3.24 -1.24
N VAL A 167 2.75 3.05 -2.51
CA VAL A 167 3.67 3.25 -3.65
C VAL A 167 4.01 4.74 -3.84
N THR A 168 3.12 5.62 -3.37
CA THR A 168 3.28 7.07 -3.37
C THR A 168 3.92 7.61 -2.09
N GLU A 169 4.30 6.74 -1.15
CA GLU A 169 4.82 7.15 0.15
C GLU A 169 6.26 7.68 0.08
N VAL A 170 6.50 8.86 0.65
CA VAL A 170 7.80 9.53 0.68
C VAL A 170 8.43 9.46 2.08
N GLY A 171 7.68 9.85 3.12
CA GLY A 171 8.23 10.20 4.43
C GLY A 171 8.87 8.99 5.11
N CYS A 172 8.11 7.91 5.27
CA CYS A 172 8.62 6.70 5.90
C CYS A 172 9.78 6.09 5.10
N SER A 173 9.66 6.05 3.76
CA SER A 173 10.67 5.49 2.88
C SER A 173 11.98 6.28 2.90
N MET A 174 11.93 7.61 2.99
CA MET A 174 13.12 8.45 3.08
C MET A 174 13.88 8.20 4.39
N MET A 175 13.17 8.18 5.52
CA MET A 175 13.80 8.03 6.85
C MET A 175 14.41 6.64 7.04
N VAL A 176 13.66 5.61 6.68
CA VAL A 176 14.04 4.21 6.96
C VAL A 176 14.92 3.63 5.84
N GLY A 177 14.68 4.04 4.59
CA GLY A 177 15.42 3.56 3.42
C GLY A 177 16.68 4.35 3.08
N GLY A 178 16.74 5.66 3.41
CA GLY A 178 17.94 6.49 3.20
C GLY A 178 18.26 6.87 1.75
N ASN A 179 17.36 6.55 0.79
CA ASN A 179 17.47 6.94 -0.63
C ASN A 179 18.82 6.54 -1.29
N ILE A 180 19.25 5.31 -1.05
CA ILE A 180 20.53 4.78 -1.55
C ILE A 180 20.35 4.30 -2.99
N MET A 181 21.20 4.82 -3.89
CA MET A 181 21.19 4.46 -5.31
C MET A 181 21.35 2.95 -5.52
N GLY A 182 20.52 2.36 -6.39
CA GLY A 182 20.55 0.93 -6.69
C GLY A 182 20.07 -0.01 -5.58
N LEU A 183 19.76 0.51 -4.38
CA LEU A 183 19.40 -0.30 -3.21
C LEU A 183 18.03 0.06 -2.65
N THR A 184 17.82 1.31 -2.23
CA THR A 184 16.59 1.74 -1.53
C THR A 184 15.93 2.97 -2.11
N ARG A 185 16.54 3.58 -3.14
CA ARG A 185 15.95 4.68 -3.90
C ARG A 185 14.69 4.21 -4.61
N ASN A 186 13.55 4.74 -4.20
CA ASN A 186 12.24 4.50 -4.82
C ASN A 186 11.75 5.77 -5.54
N ILE A 187 10.64 5.65 -6.27
CA ILE A 187 10.17 6.74 -7.12
C ILE A 187 9.93 8.05 -6.32
N PRO A 188 9.18 8.04 -5.20
CA PRO A 188 8.85 9.29 -4.51
C PRO A 188 10.09 9.96 -3.87
N THR A 189 11.04 9.17 -3.34
CA THR A 189 12.29 9.72 -2.77
C THR A 189 13.22 10.28 -3.84
N ALA A 190 13.27 9.63 -5.02
CA ALA A 190 14.02 10.14 -6.16
C ALA A 190 13.45 11.46 -6.68
N ILE A 191 12.14 11.59 -6.84
CA ILE A 191 11.50 12.86 -7.26
C ILE A 191 11.85 14.00 -6.30
N ALA A 192 11.75 13.74 -4.99
CA ALA A 192 12.06 14.73 -3.96
C ALA A 192 13.53 15.19 -4.03
N MET A 193 14.46 14.25 -4.23
CA MET A 193 15.89 14.55 -4.31
C MET A 193 16.27 15.26 -5.62
N GLU A 194 15.77 14.80 -6.77
CA GLU A 194 16.07 15.41 -8.06
C GLU A 194 15.54 16.86 -8.15
N SER A 195 14.41 17.12 -7.49
CA SER A 195 13.88 18.48 -7.33
C SER A 195 14.82 19.38 -6.51
N GLN A 196 15.48 18.84 -5.48
CA GLN A 196 16.44 19.60 -4.66
C GLN A 196 17.78 19.84 -5.38
N LYS A 197 18.18 18.95 -6.28
CA LYS A 197 19.38 19.11 -7.12
C LYS A 197 19.18 20.08 -8.28
N GLY A 198 17.93 20.43 -8.61
CA GLY A 198 17.59 21.18 -9.83
C GLY A 198 17.66 20.34 -11.12
N ALA A 199 17.81 19.02 -11.01
CA ALA A 199 17.90 18.08 -12.13
C ALA A 199 16.50 17.52 -12.46
N PHE A 200 15.63 18.37 -12.98
CA PHE A 200 14.19 18.08 -13.07
C PHE A 200 13.80 16.99 -14.08
N ALA A 201 14.62 16.68 -15.09
CA ALA A 201 14.25 15.74 -16.17
C ALA A 201 13.92 14.34 -15.63
N GLN A 202 14.79 13.77 -14.79
CA GLN A 202 14.57 12.44 -14.18
C GLN A 202 13.38 12.45 -13.22
N GLY A 203 13.22 13.53 -12.43
CA GLY A 203 12.06 13.70 -11.53
C GLY A 203 10.74 13.77 -12.28
N VAL A 204 10.68 14.49 -13.41
CA VAL A 204 9.49 14.55 -14.28
C VAL A 204 9.20 13.20 -14.91
N ALA A 205 10.22 12.48 -15.39
CA ALA A 205 10.05 11.14 -15.98
C ALA A 205 9.45 10.15 -14.97
N LEU A 206 9.99 10.14 -13.76
CA LEU A 206 9.48 9.35 -12.64
C LEU A 206 8.06 9.76 -12.21
N GLY A 207 7.74 11.05 -12.26
CA GLY A 207 6.39 11.57 -12.03
C GLY A 207 5.37 11.08 -13.06
N ILE A 208 5.76 11.03 -14.34
CA ILE A 208 4.93 10.46 -15.42
C ILE A 208 4.63 8.98 -15.14
N VAL A 209 5.63 8.20 -14.66
CA VAL A 209 5.41 6.80 -14.29
C VAL A 209 4.36 6.66 -13.18
N LEU A 210 4.43 7.46 -12.11
CA LEU A 210 3.42 7.44 -11.05
C LEU A 210 2.03 7.88 -11.54
N LEU A 211 1.96 8.87 -12.43
CA LEU A 211 0.69 9.33 -12.99
C LEU A 211 0.04 8.26 -13.86
N CYS A 212 0.82 7.61 -14.73
CA CYS A 212 0.36 6.46 -15.50
C CYS A 212 -0.12 5.32 -14.60
N LEU A 213 0.64 5.01 -13.54
CA LEU A 213 0.23 4.01 -12.54
C LEU A 213 -1.10 4.38 -11.88
N ALA A 214 -1.26 5.62 -11.43
CA ALA A 214 -2.49 6.09 -10.81
C ALA A 214 -3.70 5.98 -11.76
N LEU A 215 -3.53 6.31 -13.04
CA LEU A 215 -4.57 6.15 -14.05
C LEU A 215 -4.95 4.68 -14.25
N ILE A 216 -3.98 3.77 -14.35
CA ILE A 216 -4.22 2.33 -14.50
C ILE A 216 -4.96 1.78 -13.28
N LEU A 217 -4.51 2.10 -12.07
CA LEU A 217 -5.14 1.61 -10.83
C LEU A 217 -6.57 2.14 -10.66
N ASN A 218 -6.81 3.41 -10.98
CA ASN A 218 -8.16 3.99 -10.96
C ASN A 218 -9.08 3.36 -12.02
N PHE A 219 -8.56 3.12 -13.22
CA PHE A 219 -9.31 2.45 -14.29
C PHE A 219 -9.71 1.02 -13.87
N LEU A 220 -8.79 0.26 -13.30
CA LEU A 220 -9.06 -1.07 -12.76
C LEU A 220 -10.14 -1.03 -11.67
N LEU A 221 -10.01 -0.11 -10.69
CA LEU A 221 -11.00 0.09 -9.64
C LEU A 221 -12.39 0.41 -10.19
N SER A 222 -12.46 1.33 -11.17
CA SER A 222 -13.71 1.74 -11.79
C SER A 222 -14.35 0.61 -12.59
N SER A 223 -13.55 -0.19 -13.31
CA SER A 223 -14.03 -1.33 -14.07
C SER A 223 -14.60 -2.43 -13.17
N MET A 224 -14.03 -2.62 -11.97
CA MET A 224 -14.48 -3.64 -11.00
C MET A 224 -15.76 -3.25 -10.26
N ARG A 225 -16.03 -1.95 -10.08
CA ARG A 225 -17.24 -1.46 -9.39
C ARG A 225 -18.53 -1.66 -10.17
N GLY A 226 -18.46 -2.07 -11.44
CA GLY A 226 -19.63 -2.24 -12.30
C GLY A 226 -20.27 -0.91 -12.69
N LYS A 227 -21.16 -0.93 -13.70
CA LYS A 227 -21.92 0.26 -14.11
C LYS A 227 -22.68 0.76 -12.88
N GLY A 228 -22.42 1.99 -12.42
CA GLY A 228 -22.92 2.60 -11.17
C GLY A 228 -24.44 2.81 -11.10
N TYR A 229 -25.22 1.81 -11.47
CA TYR A 229 -26.65 1.75 -11.29
C TYR A 229 -26.94 1.15 -9.92
N LEU A 230 -27.78 1.84 -9.15
CA LEU A 230 -28.46 1.27 -8.00
C LEU A 230 -29.23 0.02 -8.50
N ARG A 231 -28.89 -1.16 -7.98
CA ARG A 231 -29.80 -2.30 -8.07
C ARG A 231 -30.98 -2.00 -7.13
N THR A 232 -32.00 -1.33 -7.68
CA THR A 232 -33.33 -1.22 -7.09
C THR A 232 -33.98 -2.58 -6.96
#